data_AF-A0AAW2FD18-F1
#
_entry.id   AF-A0AAW2FD18-F1
#
_cell.length_a   1.000
_cell.length_b   1.000
_cell.length_c   1.000
_cell.angle_alpha   90.00
_cell.angle_beta   90.00
_cell.angle_gamma   90.00
#
_symmetry.space_group_name_H-M   'P 1'
#
loop_
_entity.id
_entity.type
_entity.pdbx_description
1 polymer ?
#
loop_
_entity_poly.entity_id
_entity_poly.type
_entity_poly.pdbx_seq_one_letter_code
_entity_poly.pdbx_strand_id
1 'polypeptide(L)'
;MKRKQLLNIDNYYTILKYLHHICAHTYSKVEKYRVYIAVFKILIQLKVYDLYFITLKYVHKHFDDKHLEDFYDGTCFDAYLQQSSFPAKTNLRHITTVEQPSYGILLIFILLNPKRALSQLILYEINVEDTKSIIFQKSMLASIVQNYYKSGHRNILTYVLQDILLQQRVTFNLKFRTFIDKVRTYKMMTANDLMNYLYIPYLHGSHLNVFSLHNMLLHITYFLEEKHCSLKTNFLALIPALTKTASLMRRCNRGFSKFTLHVRIQLISDIISQLYAMRMLSVDQISTLSTHGLWDRVEPLDMKMLLPMMTTFDILQIYAKRCFITHQRLRTNPRCHPKLRNYVQSFHLDQEAFIRYIMLHCFDRECADHARDLTFICWYNFGWINHMMAYENTMRIIVDVAEIILKYSNAFPRHTFIILLFALVRFCNYVKQKLIPEYSFDTIRNIMLDTMSSMKHMVSRTHYAEFYVTLLQEVHAVSPQLRGKKYFRRIWHLIDMYTDIYSSEATPTPILKTDCTCAESSYCKFYAFVIDEKITANYQTYLFIRECINHARTHNYSERLLRALCLTE
;
A
#
# COMPACT_ATOMS: atom_id res chain seq x y z
N MET A 1 29.30 42.16 -38.30
CA MET A 1 28.78 42.46 -36.95
C MET A 1 27.53 43.38 -36.91
N LYS A 2 26.92 43.81 -38.04
CA LYS A 2 25.77 44.76 -38.07
C LYS A 2 24.35 44.18 -38.32
N ARG A 3 24.17 42.85 -38.50
CA ARG A 3 22.83 42.24 -38.75
C ARG A 3 22.09 41.75 -37.49
N LYS A 4 22.71 41.78 -36.30
CA LYS A 4 22.11 41.25 -35.05
C LYS A 4 21.06 42.16 -34.40
N GLN A 5 20.93 43.41 -34.81
CA GLN A 5 20.05 44.40 -34.17
C GLN A 5 18.60 44.42 -34.71
N LEU A 6 18.23 43.52 -35.65
CA LEU A 6 16.92 43.54 -36.32
C LEU A 6 15.95 42.42 -35.89
N LEU A 7 16.37 41.48 -35.04
CA LEU A 7 15.54 40.36 -34.63
C LEU A 7 15.06 40.54 -33.18
N ASN A 8 13.75 40.76 -33.01
CA ASN A 8 13.08 40.70 -31.71
C ASN A 8 12.95 39.23 -31.24
N ILE A 9 12.72 39.00 -29.95
CA ILE A 9 12.51 37.68 -29.31
C ILE A 9 11.49 36.82 -30.09
N ASP A 10 10.42 37.43 -30.61
CA ASP A 10 9.39 36.73 -31.39
C ASP A 10 9.90 36.18 -32.73
N ASN A 11 10.92 36.82 -33.32
CA ASN A 11 11.51 36.34 -34.57
C ASN A 11 12.32 35.07 -34.32
N TYR A 12 13.05 34.99 -33.20
CA TYR A 12 13.79 33.77 -32.82
C TYR A 12 12.84 32.61 -32.48
N TYR A 13 11.73 32.89 -31.79
CA TYR A 13 10.72 31.86 -31.55
C TYR A 13 10.07 31.37 -32.85
N THR A 14 9.87 32.26 -33.83
CA THR A 14 9.37 31.91 -35.16
C THR A 14 10.33 30.98 -35.90
N ILE A 15 11.64 31.25 -35.84
CA ILE A 15 12.68 30.34 -36.38
C ILE A 15 12.58 28.94 -35.75
N LEU A 16 12.34 28.85 -34.44
CA LEU A 16 12.15 27.58 -33.76
C LEU A 16 10.88 26.83 -34.17
N LYS A 17 9.78 27.54 -34.44
CA LYS A 17 8.58 26.91 -35.02
C LYS A 17 8.88 26.31 -36.38
N TYR A 18 9.64 26.99 -37.22
CA TYR A 18 10.04 26.46 -38.52
C TYR A 18 10.93 25.23 -38.37
N LEU A 19 11.91 25.25 -37.46
CA LEU A 19 12.74 24.08 -37.17
C LEU A 19 11.87 22.90 -36.73
N HIS A 20 10.96 23.13 -35.78
CA HIS A 20 10.05 22.11 -35.27
C HIS A 20 9.16 21.53 -36.38
N HIS A 21 8.58 22.40 -37.22
CA HIS A 21 7.77 21.97 -38.37
C HIS A 21 8.57 21.12 -39.36
N ILE A 22 9.78 21.55 -39.74
CA ILE A 22 10.65 20.79 -40.65
C ILE A 22 11.00 19.42 -40.05
N CYS A 23 11.30 19.36 -38.76
CA CYS A 23 11.66 18.10 -38.12
C CYS A 23 10.45 17.16 -37.95
N ALA A 24 9.23 17.69 -37.90
CA ALA A 24 7.99 16.92 -37.87
C ALA A 24 7.62 16.25 -39.22
N HIS A 25 8.14 16.74 -40.34
CA HIS A 25 7.81 16.23 -41.68
C HIS A 25 8.84 15.20 -42.21
N THR A 26 8.52 14.56 -43.34
CA THR A 26 9.28 13.48 -43.99
C THR A 26 10.55 13.97 -44.74
N TYR A 27 11.25 14.95 -44.19
CA TYR A 27 12.57 15.36 -44.72
C TYR A 27 13.63 14.30 -44.39
N SER A 28 14.69 14.24 -45.18
CA SER A 28 15.82 13.34 -44.90
C SER A 28 16.56 13.75 -43.63
N LYS A 29 17.21 12.79 -42.96
CA LYS A 29 18.01 13.06 -41.74
C LYS A 29 19.10 14.12 -41.97
N VAL A 30 19.68 14.15 -43.17
CA VAL A 30 20.71 15.12 -43.56
C VAL A 30 20.15 16.54 -43.66
N GLU A 31 18.96 16.70 -44.25
CA GLU A 31 18.31 18.01 -44.36
C GLU A 31 17.89 18.55 -42.99
N LYS A 32 17.27 17.68 -42.16
CA LYS A 32 16.92 18.02 -40.78
C LYS A 32 18.15 18.49 -40.00
N TYR A 33 19.27 17.78 -40.11
CA TYR A 33 20.52 18.14 -39.45
C TYR A 33 21.10 19.47 -39.95
N ARG A 34 21.06 19.75 -41.26
CA ARG A 34 21.54 21.04 -41.81
C ARG A 34 20.75 22.23 -41.26
N VAL A 35 19.41 22.11 -41.24
CA VAL A 35 18.54 23.15 -40.69
C VAL A 35 18.75 23.30 -39.19
N TYR A 36 18.86 22.18 -38.45
CA TYR A 36 19.19 22.18 -37.03
C TYR A 36 20.48 22.95 -36.75
N ILE A 37 21.59 22.63 -37.44
CA ILE A 37 22.88 23.30 -37.23
C ILE A 37 22.79 24.80 -37.54
N ALA A 38 22.05 25.19 -38.58
CA ALA A 38 21.84 26.60 -38.91
C ALA A 38 21.10 27.36 -37.79
N VAL A 39 20.01 26.80 -37.29
CA VAL A 39 19.23 27.38 -36.18
C VAL A 39 20.04 27.37 -34.89
N PHE A 40 20.77 26.29 -34.61
CA PHE A 40 21.59 26.13 -33.42
C PHE A 40 22.70 27.19 -33.34
N LYS A 41 23.37 27.48 -34.46
CA LYS A 41 24.37 28.57 -34.57
C LYS A 41 23.78 29.95 -34.25
N ILE A 42 22.49 30.16 -34.50
CA ILE A 42 21.79 31.40 -34.13
C ILE A 42 21.50 31.40 -32.63
N LEU A 43 20.97 30.29 -32.10
CA LEU A 43 20.56 30.18 -30.69
C LEU A 43 21.75 30.30 -29.72
N ILE A 44 22.90 29.69 -30.02
CA ILE A 44 24.09 29.74 -29.15
C ILE A 44 24.70 31.14 -29.03
N GLN A 45 24.34 32.03 -29.96
CA GLN A 45 24.80 33.42 -29.97
C GLN A 45 23.90 34.37 -29.18
N LEU A 46 22.78 33.88 -28.65
CA LEU A 46 21.86 34.65 -27.83
C LEU A 46 22.41 34.79 -26.41
N LYS A 47 21.99 35.86 -25.71
CA LYS A 47 22.20 35.94 -24.27
C LYS A 47 21.38 34.85 -23.59
N VAL A 48 21.88 34.31 -22.48
CA VAL A 48 21.21 33.25 -21.70
C VAL A 48 19.75 33.61 -21.37
N TYR A 49 19.50 34.87 -21.03
CA TYR A 49 18.15 35.36 -20.74
C TYR A 49 17.23 35.26 -21.95
N ASP A 50 17.66 35.72 -23.13
CA ASP A 50 16.86 35.65 -24.36
C ASP A 50 16.57 34.19 -24.77
N LEU A 51 17.60 33.33 -24.70
CA LEU A 51 17.48 31.90 -24.96
C LEU A 51 16.49 31.24 -24.00
N TYR A 52 16.52 31.63 -22.72
CA TYR A 52 15.57 31.17 -21.71
C TYR A 52 14.12 31.50 -22.08
N PHE A 53 13.80 32.76 -22.41
CA PHE A 53 12.42 33.14 -22.77
C PHE A 53 11.90 32.40 -23.99
N ILE A 54 12.74 32.27 -25.01
CA ILE A 54 12.38 31.56 -26.24
C ILE A 54 12.14 30.09 -25.95
N THR A 55 13.02 29.46 -25.17
CA THR A 55 12.89 28.06 -24.77
C THR A 55 11.67 27.86 -23.88
N LEU A 56 11.38 28.77 -22.94
CA LEU A 56 10.17 28.72 -22.11
C LEU A 56 8.90 28.74 -22.97
N LYS A 57 8.82 29.67 -23.94
CA LYS A 57 7.71 29.77 -24.88
C LYS A 57 7.57 28.52 -25.75
N TYR A 58 8.68 27.87 -26.10
CA TYR A 58 8.69 26.60 -26.82
C TYR A 58 8.15 25.46 -25.96
N VAL A 59 8.69 25.28 -24.75
CA VAL A 59 8.30 24.22 -23.81
C VAL A 59 6.80 24.29 -23.51
N HIS A 60 6.22 25.48 -23.32
CA HIS A 60 4.77 25.62 -23.08
C HIS A 60 3.90 25.03 -24.18
N LYS A 61 4.38 25.08 -25.43
CA LYS A 61 3.60 24.66 -26.59
C LYS A 61 3.90 23.22 -27.00
N HIS A 62 5.14 22.77 -26.77
CA HIS A 62 5.71 21.56 -27.38
C HIS A 62 6.32 20.60 -26.34
N PHE A 63 5.86 20.65 -25.08
CA PHE A 63 6.44 19.84 -23.99
C PHE A 63 6.42 18.32 -24.28
N ASP A 64 5.30 17.80 -24.81
CA ASP A 64 5.13 16.38 -25.13
C ASP A 64 5.65 16.01 -26.54
N ASP A 65 6.06 16.99 -27.35
CA ASP A 65 6.48 16.76 -28.73
C ASP A 65 7.91 16.21 -28.79
N LYS A 66 8.14 15.29 -29.72
CA LYS A 66 9.43 14.58 -29.88
C LYS A 66 10.18 14.94 -31.17
N HIS A 67 9.76 15.99 -31.85
CA HIS A 67 10.25 16.31 -33.19
C HIS A 67 11.73 16.69 -33.24
N LEU A 68 12.33 17.14 -32.13
CA LEU A 68 13.76 17.44 -32.06
C LEU A 68 14.57 16.34 -31.34
N GLU A 69 13.95 15.21 -30.98
CA GLU A 69 14.60 14.13 -30.21
C GLU A 69 15.78 13.50 -30.95
N ASP A 70 15.80 13.50 -32.28
CA ASP A 70 16.91 13.00 -33.10
C ASP A 70 18.25 13.72 -32.85
N PHE A 71 18.19 14.93 -32.27
CA PHE A 71 19.38 15.73 -31.92
C PHE A 71 19.69 15.68 -30.42
N TYR A 72 18.88 14.98 -29.63
CA TYR A 72 19.04 14.84 -28.20
C TYR A 72 19.88 13.61 -27.85
N ASP A 73 20.98 13.81 -27.13
CA ASP A 73 21.80 12.72 -26.57
C ASP A 73 21.67 12.69 -25.05
N GLY A 74 20.95 11.68 -24.54
CA GLY A 74 20.74 11.50 -23.11
C GLY A 74 22.02 11.14 -22.36
N THR A 75 22.97 10.45 -22.98
CA THR A 75 24.25 10.09 -22.33
C THR A 75 25.13 11.31 -22.15
N CYS A 76 25.17 12.20 -23.14
CA CYS A 76 25.83 13.49 -23.03
C CYS A 76 25.16 14.37 -21.96
N PHE A 77 23.84 14.32 -21.83
CA PHE A 77 23.13 15.06 -20.79
C PHE A 77 23.43 14.53 -19.39
N ASP A 78 23.44 13.21 -19.20
CA ASP A 78 23.81 12.58 -17.93
C ASP A 78 25.26 12.92 -17.53
N ALA A 79 26.19 12.88 -18.49
CA ALA A 79 27.58 13.30 -18.26
C ALA A 79 27.68 14.79 -17.89
N TYR A 80 26.90 15.65 -18.55
CA TYR A 80 26.81 17.08 -18.21
C TYR A 80 26.35 17.27 -16.76
N LEU A 81 25.27 16.60 -16.33
CA LEU A 81 24.75 16.69 -14.97
C LEU A 81 25.76 16.22 -13.91
N GLN A 82 26.52 15.16 -14.21
CA GLN A 82 27.54 14.62 -13.30
C GLN A 82 28.80 15.50 -13.18
N GLN A 83 29.21 16.15 -14.28
CA GLN A 83 30.43 16.97 -14.34
C GLN A 83 30.19 18.41 -13.87
N SER A 84 28.96 18.90 -13.92
CA SER A 84 28.64 20.27 -13.55
C SER A 84 28.76 20.50 -12.04
N SER A 85 29.92 21.00 -11.59
CA SER A 85 30.08 21.63 -10.28
C SER A 85 29.48 23.05 -10.36
N PHE A 86 28.23 23.22 -9.95
CA PHE A 86 27.64 24.56 -9.83
C PHE A 86 28.08 25.18 -8.51
N PRO A 87 28.89 26.26 -8.51
CA PRO A 87 29.38 26.86 -7.28
C PRO A 87 28.20 27.40 -6.45
N ALA A 88 28.07 26.91 -5.21
CA ALA A 88 26.92 27.14 -4.34
C ALA A 88 26.71 28.59 -3.85
N LYS A 89 27.54 29.55 -4.26
CA LYS A 89 27.54 30.94 -3.75
C LYS A 89 28.05 31.94 -4.80
N THR A 90 27.27 32.24 -5.84
CA THR A 90 27.50 33.43 -6.65
C THR A 90 26.42 34.48 -6.42
N ASN A 91 26.85 35.65 -5.94
CA ASN A 91 25.99 36.80 -5.71
C ASN A 91 25.37 37.31 -7.03
N LEU A 92 24.10 37.71 -6.95
CA LEU A 92 23.21 38.21 -8.01
C LEU A 92 23.77 39.28 -8.97
N ARG A 93 24.93 39.88 -8.68
CA ARG A 93 25.47 41.05 -9.42
C ARG A 93 26.65 40.75 -10.34
N HIS A 94 27.24 39.55 -10.29
CA HIS A 94 28.36 39.20 -11.17
C HIS A 94 28.21 37.79 -11.72
N ILE A 95 27.50 37.66 -12.84
CA ILE A 95 27.67 36.50 -13.72
C ILE A 95 29.08 36.65 -14.30
N THR A 96 30.03 35.86 -13.82
CA THR A 96 31.35 35.79 -14.45
C THR A 96 31.18 35.16 -15.84
N THR A 97 32.02 35.58 -16.78
CA THR A 97 32.06 35.10 -18.18
C THR A 97 32.21 33.58 -18.32
N VAL A 98 32.51 32.86 -17.24
CA VAL A 98 32.76 31.41 -17.17
C VAL A 98 31.48 30.59 -16.94
N GLU A 99 30.42 31.16 -16.35
CA GLU A 99 29.19 30.41 -16.01
C GLU A 99 28.11 30.43 -17.12
N GLN A 100 28.18 31.40 -18.04
CA GLN A 100 27.22 31.58 -19.14
C GLN A 100 27.11 30.38 -20.12
N PRO A 101 28.19 29.66 -20.47
CA PRO A 101 28.12 28.54 -21.42
C PRO A 101 27.31 27.36 -20.88
N SER A 102 27.50 27.00 -19.60
CA SER A 102 26.81 25.87 -18.97
C SER A 102 25.29 26.08 -18.93
N TYR A 103 24.84 27.31 -18.67
CA TYR A 103 23.42 27.67 -18.70
C TYR A 103 22.81 27.53 -20.10
N GLY A 104 23.54 27.97 -21.13
CA GLY A 104 23.13 27.78 -22.52
C GLY A 104 22.98 26.30 -22.88
N ILE A 105 23.93 25.46 -22.47
CA ILE A 105 23.90 24.01 -22.73
C ILE A 105 22.64 23.35 -22.12
N LEU A 106 22.32 23.65 -20.85
CA LEU A 106 21.11 23.12 -20.22
C LEU A 106 19.83 23.54 -20.98
N LEU A 107 19.73 24.82 -21.35
CA LEU A 107 18.57 25.34 -22.09
C LEU A 107 18.42 24.65 -23.45
N ILE A 108 19.53 24.35 -24.13
CA ILE A 108 19.53 23.59 -25.37
C ILE A 108 19.02 22.16 -25.15
N PHE A 109 19.49 21.45 -24.12
CA PHE A 109 18.99 20.11 -23.83
C PHE A 109 17.48 20.11 -23.55
N ILE A 110 16.99 21.10 -22.78
CA ILE A 110 15.56 21.31 -22.53
C ILE A 110 14.81 21.59 -23.84
N LEU A 111 15.36 22.40 -24.74
CA LEU A 111 14.74 22.71 -26.02
C LEU A 111 14.61 21.48 -26.93
N LEU A 112 15.62 20.63 -26.97
CA LEU A 112 15.70 19.45 -27.84
C LEU A 112 14.73 18.34 -27.42
N ASN A 113 14.57 18.11 -26.11
CA ASN A 113 13.59 17.18 -25.59
C ASN A 113 13.11 17.64 -24.20
N PRO A 114 12.09 18.52 -24.14
CA PRO A 114 11.63 19.12 -22.88
C PRO A 114 11.26 18.08 -21.83
N LYS A 115 10.44 17.09 -22.20
CA LYS A 115 9.99 16.04 -21.29
C LYS A 115 11.15 15.24 -20.75
N ARG A 116 12.04 14.74 -21.62
CA ARG A 116 13.16 13.86 -21.20
C ARG A 116 14.19 14.61 -20.35
N ALA A 117 14.60 15.81 -20.77
CA ALA A 117 15.60 16.61 -20.06
C ALA A 117 15.11 17.03 -18.68
N LEU A 118 13.87 17.51 -18.56
CA LEU A 118 13.30 17.90 -17.27
C LEU A 118 13.04 16.69 -16.37
N SER A 119 12.57 15.56 -16.91
CA SER A 119 12.43 14.31 -16.12
C SER A 119 13.77 13.81 -15.58
N GLN A 120 14.83 13.77 -16.39
CA GLN A 120 16.17 13.37 -15.93
C GLN A 120 16.73 14.35 -14.91
N LEU A 121 16.48 15.65 -15.06
CA LEU A 121 16.88 16.64 -14.07
C LEU A 121 16.21 16.38 -12.71
N ILE A 122 14.91 16.06 -12.68
CA ILE A 122 14.24 15.69 -11.41
C ILE A 122 14.83 14.40 -10.82
N LEU A 123 15.11 13.38 -11.63
CA LEU A 123 15.74 12.15 -11.16
C LEU A 123 17.15 12.39 -10.59
N TYR A 124 17.93 13.28 -11.20
CA TYR A 124 19.21 13.72 -10.66
C TYR A 124 19.03 14.43 -9.31
N GLU A 125 18.12 15.40 -9.22
CA GLU A 125 17.86 16.18 -8.01
C GLU A 125 17.36 15.36 -6.83
N ILE A 126 16.62 14.28 -7.08
CA ILE A 126 16.20 13.34 -6.04
C ILE A 126 17.42 12.62 -5.42
N ASN A 127 18.46 12.35 -6.20
CA ASN A 127 19.57 11.50 -5.79
C ASN A 127 20.80 12.27 -5.27
N VAL A 128 20.86 13.58 -5.51
CA VAL A 128 22.01 14.43 -5.23
C VAL A 128 21.92 15.10 -3.84
N GLU A 129 23.08 15.43 -3.27
CA GLU A 129 23.20 16.23 -2.06
C GLU A 129 22.90 17.72 -2.32
N ASP A 130 22.46 18.43 -1.27
CA ASP A 130 22.04 19.83 -1.33
C ASP A 130 23.08 20.78 -1.94
N THR A 131 24.37 20.50 -1.70
CA THR A 131 25.49 21.31 -2.22
C THR A 131 25.60 21.26 -3.74
N LYS A 132 25.12 20.17 -4.36
CA LYS A 132 25.17 19.91 -5.80
C LYS A 132 23.81 20.06 -6.49
N SER A 133 22.78 20.48 -5.76
CA SER A 133 21.44 20.70 -6.29
C SER A 133 21.42 21.87 -7.26
N ILE A 134 20.88 21.64 -8.45
CA ILE A 134 20.71 22.64 -9.52
C ILE A 134 19.46 23.47 -9.26
N ILE A 135 18.39 22.83 -8.76
CA ILE A 135 17.06 23.45 -8.59
C ILE A 135 16.96 24.25 -7.29
N PHE A 136 17.63 23.82 -6.22
CA PHE A 136 17.44 24.38 -4.88
C PHE A 136 18.62 25.24 -4.40
N GLN A 137 19.50 25.66 -5.32
CA GLN A 137 20.51 26.67 -5.05
C GLN A 137 19.94 28.10 -5.12
N LYS A 138 20.58 29.04 -4.44
CA LYS A 138 20.28 30.48 -4.58
C LYS A 138 20.99 31.05 -5.82
N SER A 139 20.70 30.51 -7.00
CA SER A 139 21.31 30.91 -8.28
C SER A 139 20.26 31.37 -9.31
N MET A 140 20.69 32.14 -10.32
CA MET A 140 19.83 32.54 -11.44
C MET A 140 19.32 31.30 -12.21
N LEU A 141 20.18 30.30 -12.39
CA LEU A 141 19.81 29.06 -13.05
C LEU A 141 18.73 28.31 -12.27
N ALA A 142 18.82 28.24 -10.94
CA ALA A 142 17.78 27.63 -10.13
C ALA A 142 16.43 28.31 -10.35
N SER A 143 16.39 29.65 -10.38
CA SER A 143 15.17 30.42 -10.69
C SER A 143 14.63 30.13 -12.09
N ILE A 144 15.50 30.08 -13.11
CA ILE A 144 15.15 29.73 -14.49
C ILE A 144 14.52 28.33 -14.55
N VAL A 145 15.17 27.33 -13.97
CA VAL A 145 14.71 25.94 -13.96
C VAL A 145 13.39 25.81 -13.22
N GLN A 146 13.26 26.47 -12.07
CA GLN A 146 12.01 26.51 -11.29
C GLN A 146 10.84 27.08 -12.10
N ASN A 147 11.10 28.07 -12.96
CA ASN A 147 10.05 28.65 -13.79
C ASN A 147 9.53 27.67 -14.84
N TYR A 148 10.37 26.84 -15.46
CA TYR A 148 9.88 25.79 -16.37
C TYR A 148 8.88 24.89 -15.69
N TYR A 149 9.18 24.47 -14.46
CA TYR A 149 8.30 23.64 -13.65
C TYR A 149 7.01 24.35 -13.25
N LYS A 150 7.08 25.61 -12.82
CA LYS A 150 5.91 26.41 -12.38
C LYS A 150 4.98 26.86 -13.51
N SER A 151 5.39 26.71 -14.77
CA SER A 151 4.77 27.41 -15.88
C SER A 151 3.59 26.67 -16.54
N GLY A 152 2.55 27.41 -16.93
CA GLY A 152 1.34 26.92 -17.60
C GLY A 152 0.10 26.69 -16.69
N HIS A 153 -1.02 26.28 -17.30
CA HIS A 153 -2.26 25.91 -16.58
C HIS A 153 -2.17 24.56 -15.87
N ARG A 154 -1.16 23.74 -16.19
CA ARG A 154 -0.81 22.49 -15.51
C ARG A 154 0.67 22.57 -15.16
N ASN A 155 0.98 22.53 -13.87
CA ASN A 155 2.34 22.55 -13.36
C ASN A 155 3.15 21.39 -13.98
N ILE A 156 4.16 21.70 -14.80
CA ILE A 156 4.98 20.69 -15.50
C ILE A 156 5.62 19.71 -14.50
N LEU A 157 6.01 20.20 -13.31
CA LEU A 157 6.57 19.34 -12.27
C LEU A 157 5.60 18.24 -11.85
N THR A 158 4.31 18.55 -11.75
CA THR A 158 3.28 17.56 -11.43
C THR A 158 3.28 16.43 -12.45
N TYR A 159 3.31 16.76 -13.74
CA TYR A 159 3.31 15.76 -14.80
C TYR A 159 4.58 14.90 -14.77
N VAL A 160 5.75 15.53 -14.58
CA VAL A 160 7.03 14.82 -14.46
C VAL A 160 7.05 13.88 -13.25
N LEU A 161 6.57 14.34 -12.09
CA LEU A 161 6.52 13.52 -10.88
C LEU A 161 5.52 12.37 -11.01
N GLN A 162 4.37 12.59 -11.65
CA GLN A 162 3.42 11.52 -11.97
C GLN A 162 4.03 10.48 -12.89
N ASP A 163 4.74 10.89 -13.95
CA ASP A 163 5.42 9.96 -14.85
C ASP A 163 6.48 9.12 -14.10
N ILE A 164 7.31 9.77 -13.29
CA ILE A 164 8.34 9.10 -12.48
C ILE A 164 7.74 8.08 -11.49
N LEU A 165 6.68 8.45 -10.77
CA LEU A 165 6.13 7.60 -9.71
C LEU A 165 5.13 6.56 -10.23
N LEU A 166 4.28 6.91 -11.19
CA LEU A 166 3.19 6.04 -11.66
C LEU A 166 3.58 5.21 -12.88
N GLN A 167 4.34 5.78 -13.82
CA GLN A 167 4.74 5.10 -15.06
C GLN A 167 6.09 4.40 -14.92
N GLN A 168 7.12 5.14 -14.48
CA GLN A 168 8.47 4.60 -14.30
C GLN A 168 8.62 3.79 -12.99
N ARG A 169 7.66 3.92 -12.07
CA ARG A 169 7.58 3.18 -10.79
C ARG A 169 8.83 3.35 -9.91
N VAL A 170 9.43 4.54 -9.95
CA VAL A 170 10.55 4.87 -9.07
C VAL A 170 10.11 4.79 -7.62
N THR A 171 10.96 4.24 -6.76
CA THR A 171 10.63 4.05 -5.34
C THR A 171 10.62 5.40 -4.61
N PHE A 172 9.53 5.70 -3.90
CA PHE A 172 9.40 6.88 -3.05
C PHE A 172 10.13 6.65 -1.73
N ASN A 173 11.44 6.88 -1.75
CA ASN A 173 12.32 6.71 -0.61
C ASN A 173 12.50 8.01 0.19
N LEU A 174 13.35 7.97 1.22
CA LEU A 174 13.63 9.14 2.05
C LEU A 174 14.20 10.32 1.23
N LYS A 175 15.09 10.06 0.27
CA LYS A 175 15.64 11.12 -0.60
C LYS A 175 14.55 11.78 -1.46
N PHE A 176 13.63 10.97 -2.01
CA PHE A 176 12.47 11.46 -2.73
C PHE A 176 11.59 12.34 -1.82
N ARG A 177 11.32 11.89 -0.59
CA ARG A 177 10.59 12.69 0.39
C ARG A 177 11.27 14.04 0.64
N THR A 178 12.57 14.04 0.91
CA THR A 178 13.36 15.26 1.11
C THR A 178 13.29 16.19 -0.10
N PHE A 179 13.34 15.65 -1.32
CA PHE A 179 13.13 16.41 -2.54
C PHE A 179 11.75 17.09 -2.57
N ILE A 180 10.68 16.37 -2.24
CA ILE A 180 9.31 16.92 -2.19
C ILE A 180 9.17 18.01 -1.10
N ASP A 181 9.82 17.84 0.04
CA ASP A 181 9.85 18.85 1.11
C ASP A 181 10.52 20.15 0.63
N LYS A 182 11.58 20.04 -0.19
CA LYS A 182 12.23 21.19 -0.84
C LYS A 182 11.32 21.83 -1.89
N VAL A 183 10.69 21.05 -2.77
CA VAL A 183 9.71 21.55 -3.75
C VAL A 183 8.65 22.41 -3.07
N ARG A 184 8.16 21.99 -1.90
CA ARG A 184 7.22 22.76 -1.07
C ARG A 184 7.86 24.02 -0.49
N THR A 185 9.04 23.90 0.11
CA THR A 185 9.77 25.04 0.72
C THR A 185 10.05 26.16 -0.29
N TYR A 186 10.40 25.79 -1.54
CA TYR A 186 10.62 26.70 -2.66
C TYR A 186 9.32 27.13 -3.39
N LYS A 187 8.16 26.77 -2.83
CA LYS A 187 6.82 27.12 -3.34
C LYS A 187 6.61 26.73 -4.80
N MET A 188 7.19 25.60 -5.22
CA MET A 188 6.98 25.04 -6.55
C MET A 188 5.68 24.25 -6.64
N MET A 189 5.27 23.62 -5.53
CA MET A 189 3.98 22.98 -5.34
C MET A 189 3.49 23.23 -3.91
N THR A 190 2.18 23.31 -3.71
CA THR A 190 1.58 23.33 -2.37
C THR A 190 1.33 21.91 -1.87
N ALA A 191 1.10 21.73 -0.56
CA ALA A 191 0.69 20.45 -0.02
C ALA A 191 -0.62 19.95 -0.66
N ASN A 192 -1.57 20.85 -0.95
CA ASN A 192 -2.81 20.51 -1.66
C ASN A 192 -2.52 19.94 -3.06
N ASP A 193 -1.55 20.51 -3.79
CA ASP A 193 -1.15 20.02 -5.12
C ASP A 193 -0.53 18.62 -5.03
N LEU A 194 0.36 18.40 -4.04
CA LEU A 194 0.98 17.09 -3.80
C LEU A 194 -0.06 16.03 -3.44
N MET A 195 -1.02 16.36 -2.56
CA MET A 195 -2.12 15.46 -2.21
C MET A 195 -2.96 15.10 -3.45
N ASN A 196 -3.45 16.12 -4.16
CA ASN A 196 -4.42 15.96 -5.24
C ASN A 196 -3.82 15.30 -6.48
N TYR A 197 -2.57 15.64 -6.82
CA TYR A 197 -1.99 15.23 -8.09
C TYR A 197 -0.91 14.16 -7.95
N LEU A 198 -0.41 13.86 -6.75
CA LEU A 198 0.62 12.83 -6.57
C LEU A 198 0.13 11.67 -5.70
N TYR A 199 -0.27 11.96 -4.47
CA TYR A 199 -0.56 10.91 -3.51
C TYR A 199 -1.89 10.20 -3.76
N ILE A 200 -2.98 10.95 -4.02
CA ILE A 200 -4.28 10.34 -4.35
C ILE A 200 -4.18 9.47 -5.62
N PRO A 201 -3.55 9.93 -6.73
CA PRO A 201 -3.33 9.07 -7.90
C PRO A 201 -2.49 7.82 -7.61
N TYR A 202 -1.43 7.93 -6.79
CA TYR A 202 -0.62 6.78 -6.40
C TYR A 202 -1.44 5.74 -5.62
N LEU A 203 -2.24 6.18 -4.65
CA LEU A 203 -3.12 5.31 -3.85
C LEU A 203 -4.24 4.66 -4.69
N HIS A 204 -4.67 5.29 -5.79
CA HIS A 204 -5.59 4.68 -6.74
C HIS A 204 -4.97 3.61 -7.64
N GLY A 205 -3.64 3.60 -7.76
CA GLY A 205 -2.90 2.67 -8.61
C GLY A 205 -3.11 1.21 -8.21
N SER A 206 -3.02 0.31 -9.19
CA SER A 206 -3.12 -1.15 -8.98
C SER A 206 -1.82 -1.76 -8.44
N HIS A 207 -0.70 -1.05 -8.55
CA HIS A 207 0.62 -1.52 -8.13
C HIS A 207 1.13 -0.68 -6.96
N LEU A 208 1.15 -1.28 -5.78
CA LEU A 208 1.61 -0.63 -4.55
C LEU A 208 2.97 -1.19 -4.15
N ASN A 209 4.02 -0.38 -4.31
CA ASN A 209 5.30 -0.65 -3.68
C ASN A 209 5.18 -0.32 -2.18
N VAL A 210 5.50 -1.28 -1.30
CA VAL A 210 5.28 -1.13 0.14
C VAL A 210 6.19 -0.13 0.82
N PHE A 211 7.42 0.00 0.35
CA PHE A 211 8.34 1.01 0.88
C PHE A 211 7.87 2.41 0.50
N SER A 212 7.51 2.60 -0.77
CA SER A 212 6.93 3.85 -1.26
C SER A 212 5.64 4.21 -0.52
N LEU A 213 4.72 3.24 -0.37
CA LEU A 213 3.46 3.46 0.32
C LEU A 213 3.68 3.90 1.77
N HIS A 214 4.62 3.27 2.50
CA HIS A 214 4.92 3.69 3.86
C HIS A 214 5.35 5.15 3.95
N ASN A 215 6.34 5.53 3.15
CA ASN A 215 6.90 6.87 3.18
C ASN A 215 5.87 7.91 2.73
N MET A 216 5.02 7.58 1.76
CA MET A 216 3.91 8.43 1.36
C MET A 216 2.87 8.59 2.46
N LEU A 217 2.47 7.52 3.15
CA LEU A 217 1.52 7.59 4.27
C LEU A 217 2.08 8.45 5.41
N LEU A 218 3.35 8.25 5.79
CA LEU A 218 4.01 9.11 6.79
C LEU A 218 4.06 10.57 6.36
N HIS A 219 4.25 10.83 5.08
CA HIS A 219 4.27 12.18 4.54
C HIS A 219 2.87 12.83 4.55
N ILE A 220 1.82 12.06 4.25
CA ILE A 220 0.42 12.50 4.37
C ILE A 220 0.13 12.86 5.83
N THR A 221 0.47 11.98 6.78
CA THR A 221 0.32 12.25 8.22
C THR A 221 0.99 13.55 8.61
N TYR A 222 2.26 13.75 8.23
CA TYR A 222 2.99 14.99 8.48
C TYR A 222 2.27 16.23 7.90
N PHE A 223 1.74 16.15 6.68
CA PHE A 223 0.99 17.27 6.09
C PHE A 223 -0.31 17.60 6.82
N LEU A 224 -0.97 16.59 7.40
CA LEU A 224 -2.18 16.78 8.18
C LEU A 224 -1.86 17.36 9.57
N GLU A 225 -0.87 16.79 10.26
CA GLU A 225 -0.45 17.23 11.61
C GLU A 225 0.00 18.69 11.63
N GLU A 226 0.81 19.08 10.65
CA GLU A 226 1.32 20.45 10.50
C GLU A 226 0.30 21.40 9.82
N LYS A 227 -0.93 20.94 9.57
CA LYS A 227 -2.03 21.73 8.97
C LYS A 227 -1.64 22.40 7.64
N HIS A 228 -0.82 21.71 6.83
CA HIS A 228 -0.44 22.21 5.51
C HIS A 228 -1.54 22.01 4.45
N CYS A 229 -2.45 21.07 4.68
CA CYS A 229 -3.62 20.83 3.84
C CYS A 229 -4.77 21.78 4.21
N SER A 230 -5.54 22.21 3.21
CA SER A 230 -6.77 23.00 3.39
C SER A 230 -7.95 22.36 2.66
N LEU A 231 -9.12 23.01 2.67
CA LEU A 231 -10.31 22.57 1.92
C LEU A 231 -10.11 22.45 0.40
N LYS A 232 -8.97 22.92 -0.13
CA LYS A 232 -8.56 22.69 -1.52
C LYS A 232 -8.08 21.25 -1.77
N THR A 233 -7.72 20.51 -0.73
CA THR A 233 -7.39 19.08 -0.83
C THR A 233 -8.68 18.27 -1.05
N ASN A 234 -8.66 17.36 -2.01
CA ASN A 234 -9.78 16.50 -2.34
C ASN A 234 -9.88 15.33 -1.34
N PHE A 235 -10.29 15.63 -0.11
CA PHE A 235 -10.47 14.63 0.95
C PHE A 235 -11.52 13.57 0.59
N LEU A 236 -12.52 13.93 -0.20
CA LEU A 236 -13.52 13.02 -0.76
C LEU A 236 -12.93 11.95 -1.67
N ALA A 237 -11.83 12.23 -2.38
CA ALA A 237 -11.11 11.23 -3.16
C ALA A 237 -10.06 10.49 -2.32
N LEU A 238 -9.44 11.17 -1.35
CA LEU A 238 -8.40 10.59 -0.50
C LEU A 238 -8.92 9.44 0.35
N ILE A 239 -10.07 9.62 1.01
CA ILE A 239 -10.62 8.62 1.94
C ILE A 239 -10.94 7.30 1.22
N PRO A 240 -11.69 7.29 0.10
CA PRO A 240 -11.86 6.08 -0.72
C PRO A 240 -10.56 5.45 -1.16
N ALA A 241 -9.57 6.25 -1.58
CA ALA A 241 -8.28 5.74 -2.04
C ALA A 241 -7.52 5.03 -0.89
N LEU A 242 -7.52 5.63 0.30
CA LEU A 242 -6.93 5.06 1.51
C LEU A 242 -7.64 3.77 1.95
N THR A 243 -8.97 3.79 2.07
CA THR A 243 -9.74 2.60 2.48
C THR A 243 -9.58 1.46 1.47
N LYS A 244 -9.62 1.75 0.16
CA LYS A 244 -9.38 0.75 -0.88
C LYS A 244 -7.95 0.21 -0.80
N THR A 245 -6.96 1.06 -0.53
CA THR A 245 -5.57 0.64 -0.33
C THR A 245 -5.44 -0.32 0.86
N ALA A 246 -6.07 -0.01 2.01
CA ALA A 246 -6.09 -0.90 3.16
C ALA A 246 -6.70 -2.27 2.82
N SER A 247 -7.82 -2.30 2.11
CA SER A 247 -8.46 -3.54 1.68
C SER A 247 -7.64 -4.35 0.69
N LEU A 248 -6.96 -3.70 -0.26
CA LEU A 248 -6.02 -4.37 -1.14
C LEU A 248 -4.87 -5.00 -0.35
N MET A 249 -4.29 -4.28 0.61
CA MET A 249 -3.23 -4.79 1.48
C MET A 249 -3.70 -5.99 2.32
N ARG A 250 -4.92 -5.93 2.88
CA ARG A 250 -5.48 -7.01 3.71
C ARG A 250 -5.75 -8.30 2.93
N ARG A 251 -5.98 -8.20 1.62
CA ARG A 251 -6.20 -9.35 0.71
C ARG A 251 -4.91 -9.93 0.09
N CYS A 252 -3.82 -9.18 0.16
CA CYS A 252 -2.51 -9.57 -0.38
C CYS A 252 -1.76 -10.46 0.62
N ASN A 253 -1.67 -11.76 0.32
CA ASN A 253 -1.21 -12.73 1.32
C ASN A 253 0.27 -13.12 1.25
N ARG A 254 0.98 -12.92 0.13
CA ARG A 254 2.28 -13.59 -0.11
C ARG A 254 3.52 -12.68 -0.04
N GLY A 255 3.36 -11.37 -0.14
CA GLY A 255 4.50 -10.45 -0.24
C GLY A 255 5.03 -9.87 1.07
N PHE A 256 4.27 -9.97 2.17
CA PHE A 256 4.50 -9.18 3.39
C PHE A 256 4.33 -9.99 4.66
N SER A 257 4.99 -9.55 5.75
CA SER A 257 4.68 -10.04 7.09
C SER A 257 3.37 -9.42 7.60
N LYS A 258 2.66 -10.14 8.46
CA LYS A 258 1.42 -9.65 9.08
C LYS A 258 1.69 -8.39 9.94
N PHE A 259 2.87 -8.26 10.56
CA PHE A 259 3.30 -7.04 11.27
C PHE A 259 3.45 -5.83 10.34
N THR A 260 4.10 -6.01 9.19
CA THR A 260 4.26 -4.93 8.20
C THR A 260 2.89 -4.47 7.71
N LEU A 261 1.97 -5.40 7.42
CA LEU A 261 0.60 -5.06 7.04
C LEU A 261 -0.12 -4.29 8.15
N HIS A 262 0.00 -4.73 9.41
CA HIS A 262 -0.62 -4.10 10.57
C HIS A 262 -0.23 -2.62 10.68
N VAL A 263 1.07 -2.32 10.67
CA VAL A 263 1.57 -0.94 10.82
C VAL A 263 1.02 -0.03 9.71
N ARG A 264 0.90 -0.53 8.47
CA ARG A 264 0.45 0.30 7.33
C ARG A 264 -1.06 0.53 7.36
N ILE A 265 -1.84 -0.50 7.66
CA ILE A 265 -3.29 -0.37 7.80
C ILE A 265 -3.63 0.51 9.00
N GLN A 266 -2.87 0.42 10.10
CA GLN A 266 -3.01 1.32 11.25
C GLN A 266 -2.73 2.77 10.86
N LEU A 267 -1.64 3.06 10.14
CA LEU A 267 -1.36 4.41 9.64
C LEU A 267 -2.49 4.97 8.77
N ILE A 268 -3.09 4.12 7.91
CA ILE A 268 -4.26 4.52 7.11
C ILE A 268 -5.45 4.86 8.03
N SER A 269 -5.73 4.01 9.02
CA SER A 269 -6.80 4.22 9.99
C SER A 269 -6.59 5.51 10.79
N ASP A 270 -5.36 5.80 11.18
CA ASP A 270 -5.00 7.00 11.94
C ASP A 270 -5.18 8.26 11.09
N ILE A 271 -4.75 8.24 9.81
CA ILE A 271 -4.99 9.33 8.85
C ILE A 271 -6.49 9.59 8.69
N ILE A 272 -7.30 8.55 8.48
CA ILE A 272 -8.75 8.69 8.34
C ILE A 272 -9.37 9.27 9.62
N SER A 273 -8.96 8.77 10.79
CA SER A 273 -9.44 9.27 12.10
C SER A 273 -9.09 10.74 12.30
N GLN A 274 -7.88 11.15 11.90
CA GLN A 274 -7.42 12.53 11.96
C GLN A 274 -8.25 13.45 11.06
N LEU A 275 -8.59 13.01 9.84
CA LEU A 275 -9.47 13.77 8.93
C LEU A 275 -10.86 14.01 9.53
N TYR A 276 -11.43 12.99 10.19
CA TYR A 276 -12.70 13.14 10.91
C TYR A 276 -12.57 14.10 12.10
N ALA A 277 -11.50 13.98 12.90
CA ALA A 277 -11.26 14.86 14.06
C ALA A 277 -11.10 16.33 13.65
N MET A 278 -10.47 16.57 12.49
CA MET A 278 -10.29 17.90 11.92
C MET A 278 -11.57 18.48 11.28
N ARG A 279 -12.67 17.71 11.20
CA ARG A 279 -13.93 18.09 10.54
C ARG A 279 -13.74 18.57 9.10
N MET A 280 -12.83 17.92 8.36
CA MET A 280 -12.51 18.27 6.97
C MET A 280 -13.59 17.85 5.97
N LEU A 281 -14.56 17.05 6.41
CA LEU A 281 -15.73 16.64 5.63
C LEU A 281 -17.02 17.12 6.29
N SER A 282 -18.00 17.52 5.48
CA SER A 282 -19.37 17.73 5.95
C SER A 282 -20.09 16.39 6.22
N VAL A 283 -21.18 16.44 7.00
CA VAL A 283 -22.02 15.25 7.26
C VAL A 283 -22.55 14.65 5.95
N ASP A 284 -22.93 15.47 4.98
CA ASP A 284 -23.41 15.04 3.66
C ASP A 284 -22.30 14.38 2.83
N GLN A 285 -21.06 14.83 2.96
CA GLN A 285 -19.92 14.21 2.30
C GLN A 285 -19.63 12.82 2.87
N ILE A 286 -19.77 12.65 4.19
CA ILE A 286 -19.63 11.36 4.86
C ILE A 286 -20.73 10.39 4.43
N SER A 287 -21.98 10.87 4.31
CA SER A 287 -23.10 10.05 3.83
C SER A 287 -22.91 9.67 2.35
N THR A 288 -22.40 10.57 1.52
CA THR A 288 -22.09 10.33 0.09
C THR A 288 -21.03 9.23 -0.10
N LEU A 289 -19.99 9.22 0.74
CA LEU A 289 -18.98 8.15 0.74
C LEU A 289 -19.59 6.77 1.02
N SER A 290 -20.71 6.75 1.76
CA SER A 290 -21.40 5.53 2.15
C SER A 290 -22.30 4.95 1.05
N THR A 291 -22.80 5.79 0.14
CA THR A 291 -23.81 5.39 -0.86
C THR A 291 -23.23 5.08 -2.25
N HIS A 292 -22.06 5.64 -2.61
CA HIS A 292 -21.51 5.56 -3.98
C HIS A 292 -20.70 4.28 -4.31
N GLY A 293 -21.13 3.11 -3.84
CA GLY A 293 -20.56 1.82 -4.27
C GLY A 293 -19.12 1.54 -3.81
N LEU A 294 -18.55 2.40 -2.94
CA LEU A 294 -17.32 2.11 -2.19
C LEU A 294 -17.48 0.82 -1.40
N TRP A 295 -18.67 0.59 -0.86
CA TRP A 295 -18.97 -0.54 -0.01
C TRP A 295 -18.71 -1.85 -0.73
N ASP A 296 -19.19 -2.00 -1.97
CA ASP A 296 -19.03 -3.24 -2.73
C ASP A 296 -17.58 -3.58 -3.10
N ARG A 297 -16.65 -2.61 -3.00
CA ARG A 297 -15.24 -2.76 -3.42
C ARG A 297 -14.25 -2.88 -2.26
N VAL A 298 -14.67 -2.49 -1.06
CA VAL A 298 -13.89 -2.48 0.17
C VAL A 298 -14.12 -3.76 0.96
N GLU A 299 -13.10 -4.21 1.67
CA GLU A 299 -13.19 -5.31 2.61
C GLU A 299 -14.08 -4.90 3.79
N PRO A 300 -15.13 -5.65 4.14
CA PRO A 300 -16.04 -5.27 5.22
C PRO A 300 -15.34 -4.94 6.55
N LEU A 301 -14.20 -5.58 6.86
CA LEU A 301 -13.37 -5.21 8.02
C LEU A 301 -12.87 -3.76 7.99
N ASP A 302 -12.48 -3.24 6.83
CA ASP A 302 -11.94 -1.89 6.69
C ASP A 302 -13.05 -0.83 6.62
N MET A 303 -14.32 -1.23 6.49
CA MET A 303 -15.45 -0.29 6.57
C MET A 303 -15.57 0.37 7.93
N LYS A 304 -15.08 -0.28 8.99
CA LYS A 304 -15.06 0.27 10.34
C LYS A 304 -14.21 1.54 10.46
N MET A 305 -13.28 1.77 9.53
CA MET A 305 -12.54 3.03 9.43
C MET A 305 -13.46 4.22 9.09
N LEU A 306 -14.55 3.96 8.35
CA LEU A 306 -15.54 4.95 7.93
C LEU A 306 -16.75 4.98 8.87
N LEU A 307 -17.10 3.82 9.43
CA LEU A 307 -18.21 3.64 10.35
C LEU A 307 -17.74 2.95 11.64
N PRO A 308 -17.13 3.70 12.58
CA PRO A 308 -16.53 3.12 13.79
C PRO A 308 -17.53 2.36 14.68
N MET A 309 -18.82 2.68 14.58
CA MET A 309 -19.90 2.08 15.37
C MET A 309 -20.32 0.68 14.89
N MET A 310 -19.78 0.18 13.78
CA MET A 310 -20.10 -1.16 13.30
C MET A 310 -19.66 -2.23 14.31
N THR A 311 -20.61 -3.07 14.70
CA THR A 311 -20.37 -4.26 15.50
C THR A 311 -19.79 -5.37 14.63
N THR A 312 -19.24 -6.40 15.28
CA THR A 312 -18.80 -7.62 14.58
C THR A 312 -19.94 -8.30 13.83
N PHE A 313 -21.16 -8.27 14.38
CA PHE A 313 -22.34 -8.81 13.69
C PHE A 313 -22.68 -8.04 12.41
N ASP A 314 -22.59 -6.71 12.41
CA ASP A 314 -22.83 -5.89 11.21
C ASP A 314 -21.85 -6.25 10.08
N ILE A 315 -20.58 -6.45 10.41
CA ILE A 315 -19.55 -6.86 9.47
C ILE A 315 -19.85 -8.25 8.91
N LEU A 316 -20.23 -9.21 9.76
CA LEU A 316 -20.63 -10.56 9.36
C LEU A 316 -21.82 -10.54 8.40
N GLN A 317 -22.83 -9.71 8.66
CA GLN A 317 -24.01 -9.56 7.80
C GLN A 317 -23.63 -9.03 6.41
N ILE A 318 -22.64 -8.13 6.31
CA ILE A 318 -22.16 -7.64 5.01
C ILE A 318 -21.43 -8.74 4.24
N TYR A 319 -20.60 -9.54 4.90
CA TYR A 319 -19.96 -10.71 4.27
C TYR A 319 -20.99 -11.72 3.78
N ALA A 320 -21.93 -12.07 4.65
CA ALA A 320 -23.06 -12.95 4.37
C ALA A 320 -23.84 -12.48 3.14
N LYS A 321 -24.27 -11.22 3.12
CA LYS A 321 -25.03 -10.63 2.00
C LYS A 321 -24.30 -10.75 0.66
N ARG A 322 -22.96 -10.63 0.65
CA ARG A 322 -22.15 -10.75 -0.57
C ARG A 322 -21.98 -12.20 -1.02
N CYS A 323 -21.92 -13.15 -0.10
CA CYS A 323 -21.53 -14.53 -0.41
C CYS A 323 -22.72 -15.48 -0.56
N PHE A 324 -23.80 -15.29 0.21
CA PHE A 324 -24.93 -16.24 0.23
C PHE A 324 -25.64 -16.37 -1.12
N ILE A 325 -25.95 -15.24 -1.76
CA ILE A 325 -26.63 -15.22 -3.06
C ILE A 325 -25.80 -16.00 -4.08
N THR A 326 -24.50 -15.78 -4.09
CA THR A 326 -23.57 -16.47 -4.97
C THR A 326 -23.53 -17.96 -4.67
N HIS A 327 -23.31 -18.33 -3.41
CA HIS A 327 -23.21 -19.71 -2.96
C HIS A 327 -24.45 -20.50 -3.36
N GLN A 328 -25.64 -19.95 -3.10
CA GLN A 328 -26.91 -20.58 -3.47
C GLN A 328 -27.04 -20.75 -4.98
N ARG A 329 -26.73 -19.72 -5.77
CA ARG A 329 -26.78 -19.78 -7.24
C ARG A 329 -25.85 -20.83 -7.82
N LEU A 330 -24.61 -20.93 -7.34
CA LEU A 330 -23.64 -21.91 -7.85
C LEU A 330 -24.01 -23.34 -7.50
N ARG A 331 -24.64 -23.54 -6.34
CA ARG A 331 -25.09 -24.85 -5.84
C ARG A 331 -26.29 -25.41 -6.60
N THR A 332 -27.23 -24.55 -7.02
CA THR A 332 -28.51 -24.98 -7.60
C THR A 332 -28.60 -24.81 -9.12
N ASN A 333 -27.79 -23.94 -9.74
CA ASN A 333 -27.91 -23.67 -11.17
C ASN A 333 -27.38 -24.83 -12.03
N PRO A 334 -28.21 -25.47 -12.87
CA PRO A 334 -27.81 -26.60 -13.71
C PRO A 334 -26.81 -26.22 -14.82
N ARG A 335 -26.69 -24.94 -15.17
CA ARG A 335 -25.72 -24.42 -16.14
C ARG A 335 -24.34 -24.12 -15.53
N CYS A 336 -24.20 -24.23 -14.20
CA CYS A 336 -22.91 -24.06 -13.54
C CYS A 336 -21.98 -25.24 -13.86
N HIS A 337 -20.70 -24.98 -14.11
CA HIS A 337 -19.71 -26.01 -14.41
C HIS A 337 -19.67 -27.08 -13.29
N PRO A 338 -19.70 -28.39 -13.62
CA PRO A 338 -19.81 -29.46 -12.61
C PRO A 338 -18.73 -29.40 -11.52
N LYS A 339 -17.46 -29.15 -11.89
CA LYS A 339 -16.36 -28.99 -10.90
C LYS A 339 -16.64 -27.88 -9.88
N LEU A 340 -17.10 -26.71 -10.32
CA LEU A 340 -17.40 -25.58 -9.44
C LEU A 340 -18.63 -25.86 -8.57
N ARG A 341 -19.64 -26.55 -9.12
CA ARG A 341 -20.81 -26.98 -8.36
C ARG A 341 -20.44 -27.97 -7.26
N ASN A 342 -19.65 -28.99 -7.60
CA ASN A 342 -19.17 -29.99 -6.65
C ASN A 342 -18.30 -29.34 -5.55
N TYR A 343 -17.44 -28.39 -5.92
CA TYR A 343 -16.67 -27.58 -4.98
C TYR A 343 -17.58 -26.86 -3.98
N VAL A 344 -18.58 -26.10 -4.44
CA VAL A 344 -19.50 -25.36 -3.55
C VAL A 344 -20.41 -26.30 -2.73
N GLN A 345 -20.66 -27.51 -3.22
CA GLN A 345 -21.41 -28.53 -2.48
C GLN A 345 -20.58 -29.23 -1.38
N SER A 346 -19.25 -29.17 -1.45
CA SER A 346 -18.34 -29.84 -0.52
C SER A 346 -18.24 -29.19 0.87
N PHE A 347 -18.78 -27.99 1.05
CA PHE A 347 -18.78 -27.29 2.34
C PHE A 347 -20.12 -26.59 2.61
N HIS A 348 -20.29 -26.17 3.85
CA HIS A 348 -21.41 -25.34 4.30
C HIS A 348 -20.93 -23.92 4.57
N LEU A 349 -21.65 -22.95 4.02
CA LEU A 349 -21.43 -21.54 4.32
C LEU A 349 -22.31 -21.14 5.52
N ASP A 350 -21.77 -21.27 6.73
CA ASP A 350 -22.45 -20.92 7.98
C ASP A 350 -21.92 -19.59 8.57
N GLN A 351 -22.50 -19.14 9.70
CA GLN A 351 -22.06 -17.92 10.37
C GLN A 351 -20.61 -18.04 10.87
N GLU A 352 -20.22 -19.21 11.38
CA GLU A 352 -18.86 -19.45 11.86
C GLU A 352 -17.82 -19.39 10.74
N ALA A 353 -18.16 -19.75 9.51
CA ALA A 353 -17.29 -19.60 8.36
C ALA A 353 -16.89 -18.13 8.15
N PHE A 354 -17.83 -17.21 8.34
CA PHE A 354 -17.55 -15.78 8.27
C PHE A 354 -16.76 -15.29 9.49
N ILE A 355 -16.98 -15.84 10.69
CA ILE A 355 -16.15 -15.55 11.87
C ILE A 355 -14.70 -15.99 11.62
N ARG A 356 -14.49 -17.23 11.16
CA ARG A 356 -13.17 -17.76 10.77
C ARG A 356 -12.51 -16.86 9.75
N TYR A 357 -13.25 -16.46 8.71
CA TYR A 357 -12.75 -15.56 7.66
C TYR A 357 -12.31 -14.20 8.24
N ILE A 358 -13.12 -13.58 9.12
CA ILE A 358 -12.77 -12.33 9.81
C ILE A 358 -11.46 -12.52 10.58
N MET A 359 -11.37 -13.52 11.44
CA MET A 359 -10.20 -13.75 12.30
C MET A 359 -8.91 -14.00 11.49
N LEU A 360 -8.99 -14.71 10.36
CA LEU A 360 -7.85 -14.91 9.44
C LEU A 360 -7.31 -13.59 8.86
N HIS A 361 -8.20 -12.62 8.65
CA HIS A 361 -7.85 -11.32 8.07
C HIS A 361 -7.54 -10.23 9.11
N CYS A 362 -7.86 -10.42 10.38
CA CYS A 362 -7.59 -9.48 11.47
C CYS A 362 -6.11 -9.41 11.88
N PHE A 363 -5.77 -8.33 12.59
CA PHE A 363 -4.56 -8.20 13.41
C PHE A 363 -4.84 -8.54 14.88
N ASP A 364 -3.83 -8.51 15.74
CA ASP A 364 -3.91 -8.93 17.16
C ASP A 364 -5.05 -8.21 17.91
N ARG A 365 -5.07 -6.88 17.84
CA ARG A 365 -6.04 -6.04 18.53
C ARG A 365 -7.43 -6.17 17.92
N GLU A 366 -7.52 -6.13 16.58
CA GLU A 366 -8.78 -6.28 15.86
C GLU A 366 -9.43 -7.64 16.18
N CYS A 367 -8.65 -8.72 16.12
CA CYS A 367 -9.15 -10.07 16.40
C CYS A 367 -9.66 -10.19 17.84
N ALA A 368 -8.95 -9.61 18.81
CA ALA A 368 -9.40 -9.58 20.20
C ALA A 368 -10.67 -8.73 20.39
N ASP A 369 -10.79 -7.60 19.69
CA ASP A 369 -11.99 -6.76 19.70
C ASP A 369 -13.21 -7.49 19.08
N HIS A 370 -13.01 -8.23 17.99
CA HIS A 370 -14.07 -9.04 17.40
C HIS A 370 -14.47 -10.22 18.29
N ALA A 371 -13.50 -10.94 18.86
CA ALA A 371 -13.73 -12.01 19.82
C ALA A 371 -14.53 -11.52 21.05
N ARG A 372 -14.19 -10.31 21.54
CA ARG A 372 -14.98 -9.63 22.58
C ARG A 372 -16.42 -9.40 22.14
N ASP A 373 -16.62 -8.77 20.98
CA ASP A 373 -17.97 -8.43 20.52
C ASP A 373 -18.82 -9.70 20.34
N LEU A 374 -18.23 -10.79 19.84
CA LEU A 374 -18.88 -12.11 19.76
C LEU A 374 -19.29 -12.62 21.15
N THR A 375 -18.47 -12.41 22.17
CA THR A 375 -18.70 -12.91 23.54
C THR A 375 -19.71 -12.08 24.33
N PHE A 376 -19.66 -10.75 24.20
CA PHE A 376 -20.38 -9.83 25.11
C PHE A 376 -21.45 -8.97 24.44
N ILE A 377 -21.42 -8.82 23.11
CA ILE A 377 -22.33 -7.90 22.40
C ILE A 377 -23.34 -8.65 21.55
N CYS A 378 -22.91 -9.66 20.80
CA CYS A 378 -23.74 -10.33 19.79
C CYS A 378 -23.84 -11.86 19.97
N TRP A 379 -23.47 -12.39 21.14
CA TRP A 379 -23.50 -13.83 21.44
C TRP A 379 -24.87 -14.48 21.17
N TYR A 380 -25.95 -13.77 21.51
CA TYR A 380 -27.31 -14.26 21.35
C TYR A 380 -27.72 -14.45 19.88
N ASN A 381 -27.09 -13.72 18.96
CA ASN A 381 -27.33 -13.88 17.51
C ASN A 381 -26.83 -15.23 16.97
N PHE A 382 -25.97 -15.92 17.72
CA PHE A 382 -25.40 -17.23 17.37
C PHE A 382 -26.06 -18.39 18.12
N GLY A 383 -27.11 -18.12 18.92
CA GLY A 383 -27.78 -19.15 19.72
C GLY A 383 -26.96 -19.67 20.90
N TRP A 384 -25.90 -18.97 21.30
CA TRP A 384 -25.15 -19.28 22.52
C TRP A 384 -26.00 -18.90 23.73
N ILE A 385 -25.95 -19.67 24.82
CA ILE A 385 -26.87 -19.53 25.95
C ILE A 385 -26.44 -18.40 26.90
N ASN A 386 -25.14 -18.21 27.07
CA ASN A 386 -24.56 -17.21 27.96
C ASN A 386 -23.16 -16.80 27.50
N HIS A 387 -22.58 -15.79 28.17
CA HIS A 387 -21.25 -15.28 27.85
C HIS A 387 -20.13 -16.33 27.98
N MET A 388 -20.29 -17.33 28.85
CA MET A 388 -19.27 -18.35 29.05
C MET A 388 -19.23 -19.36 27.90
N MET A 389 -20.40 -19.82 27.47
CA MET A 389 -20.54 -20.62 26.25
C MET A 389 -20.06 -19.84 25.02
N ALA A 390 -20.33 -18.54 24.97
CA ALA A 390 -19.82 -17.67 23.92
C ALA A 390 -18.28 -17.56 23.92
N TYR A 391 -17.67 -17.47 25.10
CA TYR A 391 -16.22 -17.47 25.27
C TYR A 391 -15.61 -18.79 24.79
N GLU A 392 -16.14 -19.93 25.23
CA GLU A 392 -15.69 -21.27 24.81
C GLU A 392 -15.81 -21.48 23.30
N ASN A 393 -16.96 -21.11 22.71
CA ASN A 393 -17.15 -21.20 21.26
C ASN A 393 -16.21 -20.28 20.50
N THR A 394 -15.95 -19.07 21.00
CA THR A 394 -14.98 -18.15 20.40
C THR A 394 -13.55 -18.71 20.47
N MET A 395 -13.15 -19.30 21.60
CA MET A 395 -11.85 -19.97 21.75
C MET A 395 -11.72 -21.17 20.80
N ARG A 396 -12.76 -21.99 20.66
CA ARG A 396 -12.81 -23.10 19.71
C ARG A 396 -12.65 -22.62 18.26
N ILE A 397 -13.31 -21.52 17.87
CA ILE A 397 -13.16 -20.94 16.53
C ILE A 397 -11.73 -20.41 16.32
N ILE A 398 -11.09 -19.84 17.33
CA ILE A 398 -9.67 -19.44 17.26
C ILE A 398 -8.76 -20.65 16.99
N VAL A 399 -9.05 -21.82 17.57
CA VAL A 399 -8.34 -23.07 17.23
C VAL A 399 -8.54 -23.44 15.76
N ASP A 400 -9.79 -23.46 15.28
CA ASP A 400 -10.08 -23.76 13.86
C ASP A 400 -9.27 -22.82 12.93
N VAL A 401 -9.16 -21.54 13.28
CA VAL A 401 -8.38 -20.53 12.54
C VAL A 401 -6.89 -20.83 12.58
N ALA A 402 -6.35 -21.17 13.75
CA ALA A 402 -4.95 -21.54 13.91
C ALA A 402 -4.58 -22.77 13.09
N GLU A 403 -5.43 -23.80 13.11
CA GLU A 403 -5.24 -25.02 12.34
C GLU A 403 -5.17 -24.76 10.82
N ILE A 404 -6.03 -23.89 10.30
CA ILE A 404 -5.99 -23.45 8.90
C ILE A 404 -4.66 -22.75 8.60
N ILE A 405 -4.22 -21.82 9.46
CA ILE A 405 -2.96 -21.07 9.26
C ILE A 405 -1.76 -22.02 9.28
N LEU A 406 -1.72 -22.98 10.20
CA LEU A 406 -0.61 -23.91 10.36
C LEU A 406 -0.55 -24.91 9.20
N LYS A 407 -1.69 -25.47 8.76
CA LYS A 407 -1.75 -26.41 7.64
C LYS A 407 -1.44 -25.74 6.30
N TYR A 408 -1.95 -24.52 6.08
CA TYR A 408 -1.79 -23.78 4.83
C TYR A 408 -0.88 -22.55 5.01
N SER A 409 0.24 -22.70 5.72
CA SER A 409 1.15 -21.60 6.08
C SER A 409 1.62 -20.76 4.90
N ASN A 410 1.82 -21.37 3.73
CA ASN A 410 2.20 -20.71 2.48
C ASN A 410 1.08 -19.84 1.87
N ALA A 411 -0.17 -19.99 2.32
CA ALA A 411 -1.31 -19.22 1.85
C ALA A 411 -1.53 -17.91 2.61
N PHE A 412 -0.82 -17.70 3.74
CA PHE A 412 -0.99 -16.57 4.64
C PHE A 412 0.31 -15.76 4.80
N PRO A 413 0.21 -14.46 5.19
CA PRO A 413 1.37 -13.67 5.55
C PRO A 413 2.24 -14.32 6.63
N ARG A 414 3.55 -14.07 6.60
CA ARG A 414 4.45 -14.50 7.69
C ARG A 414 3.98 -13.94 9.03
N HIS A 415 4.18 -14.70 10.10
CA HIS A 415 3.79 -14.37 11.47
C HIS A 415 2.27 -14.29 11.74
N THR A 416 1.41 -14.74 10.82
CA THR A 416 -0.06 -14.76 11.06
C THR A 416 -0.43 -15.60 12.30
N PHE A 417 0.22 -16.76 12.51
CA PHE A 417 0.01 -17.59 13.69
C PHE A 417 0.43 -16.88 15.00
N ILE A 418 1.59 -16.20 15.00
CA ILE A 418 2.07 -15.43 16.16
C ILE A 418 1.09 -14.31 16.52
N ILE A 419 0.59 -13.58 15.53
CA ILE A 419 -0.41 -12.52 15.73
C ILE A 419 -1.73 -13.07 16.31
N LEU A 420 -2.11 -14.30 15.95
CA LEU A 420 -3.27 -14.97 16.53
C LEU A 420 -3.04 -15.35 18.01
N LEU A 421 -1.84 -15.82 18.38
CA LEU A 421 -1.50 -16.11 19.78
C LEU A 421 -1.59 -14.85 20.64
N PHE A 422 -1.08 -13.73 20.12
CA PHE A 422 -1.27 -12.42 20.74
C PHE A 422 -2.76 -12.10 20.93
N ALA A 423 -3.57 -12.19 19.86
CA ALA A 423 -5.02 -11.95 19.94
C ALA A 423 -5.70 -12.79 21.03
N LEU A 424 -5.38 -14.08 21.10
CA LEU A 424 -5.90 -15.03 22.08
C LEU A 424 -5.63 -14.59 23.53
N VAL A 425 -4.37 -14.25 23.84
CA VAL A 425 -3.98 -13.81 25.20
C VAL A 425 -4.66 -12.48 25.57
N ARG A 426 -4.75 -11.56 24.60
CA ARG A 426 -5.43 -10.28 24.79
C ARG A 426 -6.92 -10.45 25.05
N PHE A 427 -7.57 -11.33 24.29
CA PHE A 427 -8.97 -11.67 24.47
C PHE A 427 -9.24 -12.27 25.85
N CYS A 428 -8.44 -13.24 26.30
CA CYS A 428 -8.57 -13.84 27.64
C CYS A 428 -8.39 -12.79 28.76
N ASN A 429 -7.44 -11.87 28.61
CA ASN A 429 -7.28 -10.76 29.55
C ASN A 429 -8.50 -9.83 29.57
N TYR A 430 -9.11 -9.56 28.43
CA TYR A 430 -10.33 -8.75 28.34
C TYR A 430 -11.50 -9.44 29.05
N VAL A 431 -11.72 -10.72 28.75
CA VAL A 431 -12.78 -11.55 29.36
C VAL A 431 -12.64 -11.56 30.88
N LYS A 432 -11.41 -11.74 31.40
CA LYS A 432 -11.09 -11.65 32.83
C LYS A 432 -11.40 -10.29 33.46
N GLN A 433 -11.34 -9.20 32.71
CA GLN A 433 -11.62 -7.85 33.23
C GLN A 433 -13.11 -7.51 33.23
N LYS A 434 -13.90 -8.18 32.40
CA LYS A 434 -15.33 -7.87 32.18
C LYS A 434 -16.29 -8.88 32.78
N LEU A 435 -15.89 -10.14 32.92
CA LEU A 435 -16.76 -11.13 33.54
C LEU A 435 -17.02 -10.78 35.01
N ILE A 436 -18.29 -10.89 35.36
CA ILE A 436 -18.87 -10.76 36.70
C ILE A 436 -18.23 -11.85 37.61
N PRO A 437 -18.06 -11.63 38.92
CA PRO A 437 -17.42 -12.54 39.88
C PRO A 437 -17.86 -14.02 39.89
N GLU A 438 -18.90 -14.40 39.16
CA GLU A 438 -19.40 -15.78 39.00
C GLU A 438 -18.43 -16.70 38.24
N TYR A 439 -17.53 -16.15 37.42
CA TYR A 439 -16.54 -16.94 36.69
C TYR A 439 -15.15 -16.80 37.30
N SER A 440 -14.58 -17.93 37.75
CA SER A 440 -13.25 -17.93 38.34
C SER A 440 -12.18 -17.59 37.29
N PHE A 441 -11.17 -16.83 37.71
CA PHE A 441 -9.96 -16.60 36.92
C PHE A 441 -9.34 -17.91 36.43
N ASP A 442 -9.45 -18.97 37.24
CA ASP A 442 -8.95 -20.30 36.93
C ASP A 442 -9.66 -20.92 35.72
N THR A 443 -10.98 -20.73 35.57
CA THR A 443 -11.73 -21.22 34.41
C THR A 443 -11.21 -20.60 33.11
N ILE A 444 -11.06 -19.27 33.07
CA ILE A 444 -10.54 -18.55 31.89
C ILE A 444 -9.11 -18.99 31.58
N ARG A 445 -8.28 -19.11 32.62
CA ARG A 445 -6.90 -19.58 32.50
C ARG A 445 -6.85 -21.00 31.92
N ASN A 446 -7.62 -21.93 32.48
CA ASN A 446 -7.60 -23.33 32.08
C ASN A 446 -8.06 -23.51 30.63
N ILE A 447 -9.16 -22.86 30.24
CA ILE A 447 -9.62 -22.88 28.83
C ILE A 447 -8.55 -22.33 27.90
N MET A 448 -7.86 -21.24 28.27
CA MET A 448 -6.76 -20.73 27.47
C MET A 448 -5.60 -21.73 27.35
N LEU A 449 -5.19 -22.35 28.46
CA LEU A 449 -4.11 -23.36 28.47
C LEU A 449 -4.48 -24.60 27.66
N ASP A 450 -5.72 -25.07 27.76
CA ASP A 450 -6.23 -26.20 27.00
C ASP A 450 -6.29 -25.87 25.51
N THR A 451 -6.75 -24.66 25.17
CA THR A 451 -6.77 -24.14 23.79
C THR A 451 -5.37 -24.06 23.21
N MET A 452 -4.39 -23.56 23.96
CA MET A 452 -2.99 -23.54 23.50
C MET A 452 -2.43 -24.96 23.37
N SER A 453 -2.71 -25.83 24.33
CA SER A 453 -2.20 -27.21 24.33
C SER A 453 -2.78 -28.05 23.19
N SER A 454 -4.04 -27.84 22.80
CA SER A 454 -4.69 -28.57 21.71
C SER A 454 -4.04 -28.32 20.34
N MET A 455 -3.47 -27.13 20.13
CA MET A 455 -2.78 -26.79 18.88
C MET A 455 -1.39 -27.45 18.75
N LYS A 456 -0.83 -28.01 19.83
CA LYS A 456 0.56 -28.52 19.88
C LYS A 456 0.92 -29.48 18.75
N HIS A 457 0.05 -30.45 18.46
CA HIS A 457 0.29 -31.46 17.43
C HIS A 457 0.35 -30.87 16.01
N MET A 458 -0.45 -29.83 15.73
CA MET A 458 -0.40 -29.15 14.44
C MET A 458 0.84 -28.28 14.33
N VAL A 459 1.18 -27.56 15.40
CA VAL A 459 2.37 -26.70 15.43
C VAL A 459 3.67 -27.50 15.29
N SER A 460 3.74 -28.71 15.87
CA SER A 460 4.93 -29.57 15.77
C SER A 460 5.27 -30.01 14.34
N ARG A 461 4.36 -29.82 13.38
CA ARG A 461 4.56 -30.09 11.95
C ARG A 461 4.98 -28.86 11.15
N THR A 462 5.30 -27.76 11.82
CA THR A 462 5.64 -26.47 11.21
C THR A 462 6.98 -25.96 11.74
N HIS A 463 7.50 -24.89 11.14
CA HIS A 463 8.71 -24.21 11.60
C HIS A 463 8.56 -23.52 12.97
N TYR A 464 7.35 -23.49 13.55
CA TYR A 464 7.12 -22.97 14.90
C TYR A 464 7.28 -24.03 16.00
N ALA A 465 7.61 -25.29 15.66
CA ALA A 465 7.60 -26.42 16.59
C ALA A 465 8.42 -26.18 17.87
N GLU A 466 9.71 -25.85 17.74
CA GLU A 466 10.61 -25.65 18.87
C GLU A 466 10.19 -24.46 19.72
N PHE A 467 9.89 -23.33 19.08
CA PHE A 467 9.35 -22.14 19.73
C PHE A 467 8.12 -22.47 20.57
N TYR A 468 7.16 -23.17 19.99
CA TYR A 468 5.87 -23.39 20.62
C TYR A 468 5.94 -24.36 21.80
N VAL A 469 6.81 -25.37 21.72
CA VAL A 469 7.05 -26.28 22.84
C VAL A 469 7.61 -25.51 24.04
N THR A 470 8.63 -24.68 23.82
CA THR A 470 9.22 -23.85 24.88
C THR A 470 8.22 -22.82 25.42
N LEU A 471 7.47 -22.15 24.54
CA LEU A 471 6.43 -21.21 24.94
C LEU A 471 5.39 -21.88 25.82
N LEU A 472 4.88 -23.06 25.44
CA LEU A 472 3.88 -23.79 26.23
C LEU A 472 4.41 -24.15 27.62
N GLN A 473 5.66 -24.62 27.74
CA GLN A 473 6.28 -24.94 29.02
C GLN A 473 6.36 -23.70 29.93
N GLU A 474 6.84 -22.58 29.40
CA GLU A 474 6.94 -21.31 30.11
C GLU A 474 5.56 -20.77 30.53
N VAL A 475 4.56 -20.89 29.65
CA VAL A 475 3.18 -20.47 29.92
C VAL A 475 2.55 -21.31 31.04
N HIS A 476 2.78 -22.62 31.05
CA HIS A 476 2.35 -23.51 32.14
C HIS A 476 3.06 -23.20 33.47
N ALA A 477 4.32 -22.74 33.41
CA ALA A 477 5.11 -22.35 34.58
C ALA A 477 4.73 -20.98 35.17
N VAL A 478 3.93 -20.16 34.47
CA VAL A 478 3.47 -18.87 35.00
C VAL A 478 2.59 -19.10 36.24
N SER A 479 3.01 -18.54 37.38
CA SER A 479 2.30 -18.73 38.65
C SER A 479 0.83 -18.32 38.56
N PRO A 480 -0.13 -19.22 38.91
CA PRO A 480 -1.56 -18.91 38.94
C PRO A 480 -1.91 -17.88 40.02
N GLN A 481 -1.03 -17.66 41.01
CA GLN A 481 -1.24 -16.68 42.07
C GLN A 481 -1.04 -15.23 41.60
N LEU A 482 -0.54 -15.02 40.38
CA LEU A 482 -0.44 -13.70 39.80
C LEU A 482 -1.84 -13.12 39.57
N ARG A 483 -2.06 -11.87 39.99
CA ARG A 483 -3.27 -11.11 39.62
C ARG A 483 -3.49 -11.24 38.10
N GLY A 484 -4.70 -11.58 37.66
CA GLY A 484 -4.95 -11.96 36.25
C GLY A 484 -4.41 -10.98 35.18
N LYS A 485 -4.41 -9.66 35.44
CA LYS A 485 -3.78 -8.68 34.52
C LYS A 485 -2.26 -8.87 34.38
N LYS A 486 -1.55 -9.18 35.48
CA LYS A 486 -0.11 -9.49 35.47
C LYS A 486 0.15 -10.85 34.82
N TYR A 487 -0.72 -11.83 35.03
CA TYR A 487 -0.63 -13.16 34.42
C TYR A 487 -0.64 -13.09 32.89
N PHE A 488 -1.68 -12.53 32.28
CA PHE A 488 -1.76 -12.42 30.81
C PHE A 488 -0.70 -11.49 30.22
N ARG A 489 -0.28 -10.44 30.95
CA ARG A 489 0.84 -9.59 30.53
C ARG A 489 2.15 -10.37 30.49
N ARG A 490 2.41 -11.28 31.44
CA ARG A 490 3.60 -12.13 31.42
C ARG A 490 3.60 -13.03 30.19
N ILE A 491 2.48 -13.68 29.90
CA ILE A 491 2.34 -14.53 28.71
C ILE A 491 2.52 -13.74 27.42
N TRP A 492 1.95 -12.53 27.34
CA TRP A 492 2.16 -11.63 26.21
C TRP A 492 3.65 -11.34 26.00
N HIS A 493 4.39 -11.03 27.06
CA HIS A 493 5.84 -10.81 26.97
C HIS A 493 6.61 -12.07 26.57
N LEU A 494 6.16 -13.27 26.96
CA LEU A 494 6.78 -14.51 26.48
C LEU A 494 6.65 -14.63 24.96
N ILE A 495 5.45 -14.42 24.40
CA ILE A 495 5.24 -14.44 22.94
C ILE A 495 6.13 -13.41 22.22
N ASP A 496 6.24 -12.20 22.79
CA ASP A 496 7.05 -11.10 22.26
C ASP A 496 8.54 -11.47 22.17
N MET A 497 9.14 -11.94 23.28
CA MET A 497 10.56 -12.31 23.33
C MET A 497 10.92 -13.35 22.25
N TYR A 498 10.06 -14.32 22.00
CA TYR A 498 10.33 -15.34 20.99
C TYR A 498 10.00 -14.90 19.56
N THR A 499 9.18 -13.86 19.38
CA THR A 499 8.93 -13.26 18.06
C THR A 499 10.18 -12.55 17.56
N ASP A 500 10.89 -11.83 18.44
CA ASP A 500 12.13 -11.13 18.10
C ASP A 500 13.23 -12.09 17.60
N ILE A 501 13.36 -13.25 18.25
CA ILE A 501 14.30 -14.31 17.87
C ILE A 501 14.04 -14.80 16.44
N TYR A 502 12.78 -15.11 16.10
CA TYR A 502 12.40 -15.63 14.78
C TYR A 502 12.29 -14.58 13.67
N SER A 503 12.23 -13.29 14.03
CA SER A 503 12.22 -12.20 13.05
C SER A 503 13.61 -11.90 12.46
N SER A 504 14.67 -12.34 13.15
CA SER A 504 16.07 -12.11 12.77
C SER A 504 16.63 -13.14 11.76
N GLU A 505 15.98 -14.31 11.63
CA GLU A 505 16.39 -15.33 10.68
C GLU A 505 15.63 -15.19 9.36
N ALA A 506 16.30 -14.64 8.35
CA ALA A 506 15.88 -14.70 6.96
C ALA A 506 16.11 -16.12 6.39
N THR A 507 15.60 -17.16 7.04
CA THR A 507 15.65 -18.52 6.48
C THR A 507 14.42 -18.75 5.60
N PRO A 508 14.60 -19.22 4.35
CA PRO A 508 13.49 -19.74 3.59
C PRO A 508 12.87 -20.90 4.38
N THR A 509 11.54 -20.95 4.43
CA THR A 509 10.79 -22.06 5.01
C THR A 509 11.34 -23.37 4.42
N PRO A 510 12.01 -24.23 5.21
CA PRO A 510 12.38 -25.54 4.73
C PRO A 510 11.07 -26.27 4.47
N ILE A 511 10.90 -26.80 3.27
CA ILE A 511 9.92 -27.85 3.03
C ILE A 511 10.43 -29.03 3.86
N LEU A 512 9.88 -29.19 5.07
CA LEU A 512 10.10 -30.43 5.82
C LEU A 512 9.57 -31.56 4.95
N LYS A 513 10.48 -32.39 4.45
CA LYS A 513 10.12 -33.69 3.89
C LYS A 513 9.28 -34.41 4.93
N THR A 514 8.11 -34.85 4.48
CA THR A 514 7.16 -35.67 5.23
C THR A 514 7.72 -37.07 5.45
N ASP A 515 8.77 -37.21 6.27
CA ASP A 515 9.14 -38.50 6.84
C ASP A 515 8.81 -38.45 8.33
N CYS A 516 7.60 -38.90 8.66
CA CYS A 516 7.14 -39.01 10.04
C CYS A 516 7.91 -40.14 10.71
N THR A 517 8.88 -39.84 11.55
CA THR A 517 9.31 -40.76 12.61
C THR A 517 8.38 -40.58 13.80
N CYS A 518 7.17 -41.13 13.67
CA CYS A 518 6.24 -41.25 14.77
C CYS A 518 6.20 -42.73 15.19
N ALA A 519 6.62 -43.02 16.44
CA ALA A 519 6.44 -44.32 17.06
C ALA A 519 4.94 -44.65 17.06
N GLU A 520 4.57 -45.75 16.41
CA GLU A 520 3.21 -46.21 16.27
C GLU A 520 2.61 -46.57 17.63
N SER A 521 1.97 -45.58 18.26
CA SER A 521 0.89 -45.86 19.21
C SER A 521 -0.43 -45.59 18.51
N SER A 522 -1.38 -46.49 18.72
CA SER A 522 -2.69 -46.63 18.07
C SER A 522 -3.68 -45.48 18.33
N TYR A 523 -3.20 -44.26 18.55
CA TYR A 523 -4.02 -43.05 18.63
C TYR A 523 -4.45 -42.59 17.23
N CYS A 524 -5.33 -43.42 16.66
CA CYS A 524 -6.39 -43.16 15.69
C CYS A 524 -6.04 -42.40 14.39
N LYS A 525 -5.57 -43.15 13.38
CA LYS A 525 -5.52 -42.72 11.97
C LYS A 525 -6.86 -42.14 11.47
N PHE A 526 -7.99 -42.63 11.98
CA PHE A 526 -9.34 -42.14 11.65
C PHE A 526 -9.62 -40.75 12.25
N TYR A 527 -9.22 -40.48 13.49
CA TYR A 527 -9.39 -39.15 14.11
C TYR A 527 -8.51 -38.09 13.44
N ALA A 528 -7.28 -38.47 13.07
CA ALA A 528 -6.39 -37.63 12.27
C ALA A 528 -6.99 -37.31 10.88
N PHE A 529 -7.62 -38.29 10.23
CA PHE A 529 -8.30 -38.12 8.94
C PHE A 529 -9.50 -37.18 9.03
N VAL A 530 -10.37 -37.34 10.04
CA VAL A 530 -11.55 -36.47 10.23
C VAL A 530 -11.17 -35.02 10.52
N ILE A 531 -10.12 -34.80 11.34
CA ILE A 531 -9.57 -33.46 11.57
C ILE A 531 -9.04 -32.88 10.24
N ASP A 532 -8.34 -33.69 9.46
CA ASP A 532 -7.77 -33.25 8.20
C ASP A 532 -8.85 -32.83 7.17
N GLU A 533 -9.95 -33.59 7.08
CA GLU A 533 -11.12 -33.25 6.26
C GLU A 533 -11.78 -31.96 6.72
N LYS A 534 -11.99 -31.80 8.04
CA LYS A 534 -12.61 -30.58 8.61
C LYS A 534 -11.77 -29.33 8.30
N ILE A 535 -10.45 -29.38 8.54
CA ILE A 535 -9.56 -28.25 8.24
C ILE A 535 -9.57 -27.94 6.75
N THR A 536 -9.60 -28.96 5.90
CA THR A 536 -9.68 -28.79 4.44
C THR A 536 -10.98 -28.10 4.03
N ALA A 537 -12.13 -28.57 4.52
CA ALA A 537 -13.43 -27.94 4.24
C ALA A 537 -13.49 -26.48 4.72
N ASN A 538 -12.95 -26.20 5.91
CA ASN A 538 -12.83 -24.84 6.43
C ASN A 538 -11.97 -23.94 5.52
N TYR A 539 -10.85 -24.47 5.00
CA TYR A 539 -9.99 -23.75 4.08
C TYR A 539 -10.65 -23.52 2.70
N GLN A 540 -11.37 -24.50 2.16
CA GLN A 540 -12.15 -24.32 0.92
C GLN A 540 -13.24 -23.26 1.10
N THR A 541 -13.88 -23.22 2.26
CA THR A 541 -14.86 -22.18 2.60
C THR A 541 -14.20 -20.80 2.66
N TYR A 542 -13.01 -20.70 3.27
CA TYR A 542 -12.20 -19.50 3.28
C TYR A 542 -11.88 -19.00 1.86
N LEU A 543 -11.38 -19.89 0.99
CA LEU A 543 -11.07 -19.55 -0.40
C LEU A 543 -12.31 -19.07 -1.16
N PHE A 544 -13.45 -19.72 -0.95
CA PHE A 544 -14.72 -19.30 -1.55
C PHE A 544 -15.12 -17.89 -1.12
N ILE A 545 -15.12 -17.60 0.19
CA ILE A 545 -15.48 -16.27 0.71
C ILE A 545 -14.55 -15.22 0.12
N ARG A 546 -13.23 -15.47 0.15
CA ARG A 546 -12.19 -14.58 -0.40
C ARG A 546 -12.46 -14.21 -1.85
N GLU A 547 -12.66 -15.20 -2.72
CA GLU A 547 -12.92 -14.97 -4.14
C GLU A 547 -14.29 -14.34 -4.39
N CYS A 548 -15.27 -14.64 -3.53
CA CYS A 548 -16.59 -14.06 -3.65
C CYS A 548 -16.59 -12.54 -3.40
N ILE A 549 -15.88 -12.10 -2.37
CA ILE A 549 -15.75 -10.68 -2.04
C ILE A 549 -14.99 -9.93 -3.14
N ASN A 550 -14.02 -10.57 -3.80
CA ASN A 550 -13.24 -9.96 -4.88
C ASN A 550 -14.05 -9.69 -6.16
N HIS A 551 -15.14 -10.44 -6.39
CA HIS A 551 -15.73 -10.51 -7.73
C HIS A 551 -17.25 -10.31 -7.82
N ALA A 552 -17.92 -9.93 -6.72
CA ALA A 552 -19.37 -9.97 -6.50
C ALA A 552 -20.34 -9.47 -7.62
N ARG A 553 -19.90 -8.84 -8.72
CA ARG A 553 -20.77 -8.36 -9.83
C ARG A 553 -20.20 -8.42 -11.26
N THR A 554 -19.21 -9.25 -11.56
CA THR A 554 -18.70 -9.35 -12.95
C THR A 554 -19.58 -10.26 -13.83
N HIS A 555 -19.80 -9.90 -15.11
CA HIS A 555 -20.64 -10.71 -16.03
C HIS A 555 -20.11 -12.13 -16.30
N ASN A 556 -18.81 -12.40 -16.04
CA ASN A 556 -18.18 -13.73 -16.18
C ASN A 556 -17.75 -14.33 -14.83
N TYR A 557 -18.52 -14.06 -13.79
CA TYR A 557 -18.17 -14.41 -12.42
C TYR A 557 -17.93 -15.91 -12.19
N SER A 558 -18.77 -16.78 -12.77
CA SER A 558 -18.64 -18.24 -12.62
C SER A 558 -17.36 -18.80 -13.25
N GLU A 559 -16.96 -18.30 -14.43
CA GLU A 559 -15.71 -18.71 -15.08
C GLU A 559 -14.48 -18.29 -14.27
N ARG A 560 -14.52 -17.10 -13.66
CA ARG A 560 -13.41 -16.61 -12.81
C ARG A 560 -13.28 -17.44 -11.54
N LEU A 561 -14.39 -17.73 -10.86
CA LEU A 561 -14.37 -18.63 -9.71
C LEU A 561 -13.87 -20.03 -10.08
N LEU A 562 -14.31 -20.58 -11.21
CA LEU A 562 -13.81 -21.87 -11.69
C LEU A 562 -12.29 -21.85 -11.88
N ARG A 563 -11.75 -20.79 -12.47
CA ARG A 563 -10.29 -20.62 -12.64
C ARG A 563 -9.57 -20.47 -11.31
N ALA A 564 -10.11 -19.67 -10.39
CA ALA A 564 -9.45 -19.35 -9.13
C ALA A 564 -9.52 -20.47 -8.08
N LEU A 565 -10.60 -21.27 -8.09
CA LEU A 565 -10.89 -22.27 -7.05
C LEU A 565 -10.70 -23.71 -7.51
N CYS A 566 -10.76 -23.99 -8.82
CA CYS A 566 -10.81 -25.36 -9.33
C CYS A 566 -9.77 -25.69 -10.41
N LEU A 567 -9.01 -24.71 -10.91
CA LEU A 567 -8.05 -24.89 -12.01
C LEU A 567 -6.63 -24.39 -11.67
N THR A 568 -6.42 -23.92 -10.44
CA THR A 568 -5.10 -23.55 -9.89
C THR A 568 -4.49 -24.76 -9.21
N GLU A 569 -3.80 -25.59 -9.99
CA GLU A 569 -2.81 -26.58 -9.51
C GLU A 569 -1.41 -25.94 -9.42
#